data_AF-A0A2U2CR76-F1
#
_entry.id   AF-A0A2U2CR76-F1
#
_cell.length_a   1.000
_cell.length_b   1.000
_cell.length_c   1.000
_cell.angle_alpha   90.00
_cell.angle_beta   90.00
_cell.angle_gamma   90.00
#
_symmetry.space_group_name_H-M   'P 1'
#
loop_
_entity.id
_entity.type
_entity.pdbx_description
1 polymer ?
#
loop_
_entity_poly.entity_id
_entity_poly.type
_entity_poly.pdbx_seq_one_letter_code
_entity_poly.pdbx_strand_id
1 'polypeptide(L)'
;MDGVIAEAPAVTRDAGHGSNIVWTYGRRLIAEGFYWEAHEVLEPVWMNAPPNSRERHMVQAVIHLANAGLKRRMGKPRAAARLDALAAECAGRAFAGRDGAVMGLSPAALDEMRQGIACVTEAEQV
;
A
#
# COMPACT_ATOMS: atom_id res chain seq x y z
N MET A 1 11.50 10.56 -9.37
CA MET A 1 11.02 9.29 -8.80
C MET A 1 12.18 8.38 -8.44
N ASP A 2 13.09 8.14 -9.39
CA ASP A 2 14.27 7.29 -9.22
C ASP A 2 15.13 7.64 -8.00
N GLY A 3 15.31 8.94 -7.71
CA GLY A 3 16.06 9.39 -6.53
C GLY A 3 15.43 9.02 -5.19
N VAL A 4 14.10 8.86 -5.10
CA VAL A 4 13.44 8.39 -3.87
C VAL A 4 13.53 6.87 -3.78
N ILE A 5 13.34 6.15 -4.88
CA ILE A 5 13.44 4.69 -4.93
C ILE A 5 14.82 4.20 -4.46
N ALA A 6 15.89 4.92 -4.83
CA ALA A 6 17.25 4.62 -4.42
C ALA A 6 17.47 4.63 -2.88
N GLU A 7 16.60 5.30 -2.14
CA GLU A 7 16.67 5.41 -0.68
C GLU A 7 15.94 4.27 0.04
N ALA A 8 15.43 3.29 -0.70
CA ALA A 8 14.80 2.11 -0.10
C ALA A 8 15.84 1.34 0.73
N PRO A 9 15.57 1.04 2.02
CA PRO A 9 16.51 0.32 2.84
C PRO A 9 16.75 -1.07 2.27
N ALA A 10 17.98 -1.59 2.41
CA ALA A 10 18.34 -2.93 1.93
C ALA A 10 17.46 -4.04 2.53
N VAL A 11 16.92 -3.83 3.74
CA VAL A 11 15.94 -4.72 4.37
C VAL A 11 14.81 -3.87 4.94
N THR A 12 13.59 -4.12 4.51
CA THR A 12 12.38 -3.50 5.08
C THR A 12 11.98 -4.23 6.37
N ARG A 13 11.86 -3.50 7.46
CA ARG A 13 11.38 -3.99 8.77
C ARG A 13 10.28 -3.08 9.29
N ASP A 14 9.41 -3.63 10.13
CA ASP A 14 8.38 -2.87 10.83
C ASP A 14 9.04 -1.83 11.75
N ALA A 15 10.07 -2.27 12.49
CA ALA A 15 10.94 -1.38 13.22
C ALA A 15 11.61 -0.38 12.27
N GLY A 16 11.42 0.91 12.52
CA GLY A 16 11.97 1.98 11.68
C GLY A 16 11.13 2.32 10.44
N HIS A 17 9.89 1.82 10.33
CA HIS A 17 9.01 2.16 9.21
C HIS A 17 8.86 3.69 9.01
N GLY A 18 8.89 4.48 10.09
CA GLY A 18 8.70 5.93 10.05
C GLY A 18 9.87 6.70 9.43
N SER A 19 11.08 6.13 9.47
CA SER A 19 12.28 6.69 8.82
C SER A 19 12.52 6.13 7.42
N ASN A 20 11.76 5.10 6.99
CA ASN A 20 11.80 4.62 5.63
C ASN A 20 11.05 5.62 4.73
N ILE A 21 11.79 6.55 4.13
CA ILE A 21 11.22 7.64 3.34
C ILE A 21 10.39 7.14 2.16
N VAL A 22 10.80 6.02 1.55
CA VAL A 22 10.13 5.40 0.40
C VAL A 22 8.75 4.87 0.80
N TRP A 23 8.68 4.21 1.96
CA TRP A 23 7.41 3.76 2.54
C TRP A 23 6.47 4.93 2.86
N THR A 24 6.97 5.96 3.54
CA THR A 24 6.15 7.12 3.90
C THR A 24 5.69 7.91 2.69
N TYR A 25 6.55 8.03 1.67
CA TYR A 25 6.24 8.75 0.44
C TYR A 25 5.21 7.99 -0.41
N GLY A 26 5.36 6.66 -0.57
CA GLY A 26 4.38 5.84 -1.26
C GLY A 26 2.98 5.92 -0.64
N ARG A 27 2.88 5.92 0.70
CA ARG A 27 1.60 6.14 1.40
C ARG A 27 1.01 7.53 1.14
N ARG A 28 1.85 8.58 1.07
CA ARG A 28 1.38 9.93 0.73
C ARG A 28 0.85 9.98 -0.70
N LEU A 29 1.53 9.35 -1.66
CA LEU A 29 1.07 9.27 -3.04
C LEU A 29 -0.32 8.61 -3.16
N ILE A 30 -0.58 7.56 -2.38
CA ILE A 30 -1.91 6.92 -2.33
C ILE A 30 -2.97 7.91 -1.84
N ALA A 31 -2.68 8.66 -0.77
CA ALA A 31 -3.62 9.64 -0.22
C ALA A 31 -3.95 10.78 -1.20
N GLU A 32 -3.00 11.11 -2.09
CA GLU A 32 -3.17 12.11 -3.16
C GLU A 32 -3.71 11.50 -4.47
N GLY A 33 -3.94 10.19 -4.53
CA GLY A 33 -4.47 9.50 -5.71
C GLY A 33 -3.46 9.20 -6.83
N PHE A 34 -2.16 9.39 -6.59
CA PHE A 34 -1.06 9.00 -7.52
C PHE A 34 -0.77 7.50 -7.41
N TYR A 35 -1.74 6.69 -7.82
CA TYR A 35 -1.75 5.25 -7.57
C TYR A 35 -0.66 4.48 -8.34
N TRP A 36 -0.36 4.90 -9.57
CA TRP A 36 0.67 4.23 -10.37
C TRP A 36 2.06 4.50 -9.79
N GLU A 37 2.35 5.76 -9.47
CA GLU A 37 3.59 6.17 -8.83
C GLU A 37 3.76 5.50 -7.46
N ALA A 38 2.68 5.40 -6.68
CA ALA A 38 2.70 4.71 -5.40
C ALA A 38 3.08 3.23 -5.55
N HIS A 39 2.53 2.53 -6.56
CA HIS A 39 2.85 1.13 -6.81
C HIS A 39 4.35 0.93 -7.04
N GLU A 40 4.91 1.70 -7.96
CA GLU A 40 6.32 1.61 -8.36
C GLU A 40 7.27 2.03 -7.22
N VAL A 41 6.94 3.09 -6.47
CA VAL A 41 7.71 3.52 -5.29
C VAL A 41 7.72 2.43 -4.21
N LEU A 42 6.60 1.72 -4.02
CA LEU A 42 6.47 0.73 -2.96
C LEU A 42 7.03 -0.65 -3.34
N GLU A 43 7.25 -0.94 -4.62
CA GLU A 43 7.77 -2.24 -5.08
C GLU A 43 9.14 -2.60 -4.44
N PRO A 44 10.15 -1.70 -4.42
CA PRO A 44 11.41 -1.95 -3.71
C PRO A 44 11.23 -2.23 -2.22
N VAL A 45 10.30 -1.52 -1.57
CA VAL A 45 10.00 -1.72 -0.14
C VAL A 45 9.44 -3.13 0.11
N TRP A 46 8.59 -3.63 -0.81
CA TRP A 46 8.06 -4.99 -0.76
C TRP A 46 9.13 -6.05 -1.06
N MET A 47 9.95 -5.82 -2.08
CA MET A 47 11.03 -6.74 -2.47
C MET A 47 12.06 -6.93 -1.36
N ASN A 48 12.40 -5.84 -0.66
CA ASN A 48 13.36 -5.83 0.44
C ASN A 48 12.76 -6.31 1.77
N ALA A 49 11.44 -6.54 1.85
CA ALA A 49 10.83 -7.12 3.04
C ALA A 49 11.13 -8.63 3.12
N PRO A 50 11.49 -9.16 4.31
CA PRO A 50 11.82 -10.58 4.47
C PRO A 50 10.68 -11.48 3.96
N PRO A 51 10.98 -12.60 3.29
CA PRO A 51 9.96 -13.54 2.83
C PRO A 51 9.04 -14.00 3.95
N ASN A 52 7.73 -14.13 3.67
CA ASN A 52 6.70 -14.56 4.63
C ASN A 52 6.58 -13.68 5.91
N SER A 53 7.17 -12.49 5.94
CA SER A 53 7.08 -11.57 7.08
C SER A 53 5.77 -10.77 7.11
N ARG A 54 5.44 -10.19 8.27
CA ARG A 54 4.25 -9.34 8.41
C ARG A 54 4.37 -8.08 7.57
N GLU A 55 5.57 -7.51 7.51
CA GLU A 55 5.95 -6.36 6.71
C GLU A 55 5.71 -6.61 5.24
N ARG A 56 6.15 -7.76 4.71
CA ARG A 56 5.98 -8.09 3.30
C ARG A 56 4.50 -8.17 2.93
N HIS A 57 3.70 -8.82 3.77
CA HIS A 57 2.25 -8.89 3.56
C HIS A 57 1.58 -7.51 3.70
N MET A 58 2.02 -6.67 4.64
CA MET A 58 1.46 -5.32 4.81
C MET A 58 1.76 -4.42 3.61
N VAL A 59 3.02 -4.37 3.15
CA VAL A 59 3.39 -3.57 1.98
C VAL A 59 2.66 -4.08 0.73
N GLN A 60 2.55 -5.41 0.58
CA GLN A 60 1.79 -6.00 -0.52
C GLN A 60 0.30 -5.64 -0.47
N ALA A 61 -0.32 -5.62 0.71
CA ALA A 61 -1.71 -5.18 0.87
C ALA A 61 -1.89 -3.73 0.38
N VAL A 62 -0.98 -2.83 0.78
CA VAL A 62 -1.01 -1.42 0.35
C VAL A 62 -0.78 -1.26 -1.16
N ILE A 63 0.12 -2.05 -1.76
CA ILE A 63 0.31 -2.08 -3.22
C ILE A 63 -0.97 -2.55 -3.93
N HIS A 64 -1.66 -3.56 -3.41
CA HIS A 64 -2.94 -4.00 -3.98
C HIS A 64 -4.01 -2.90 -3.89
N LEU A 65 -4.07 -2.16 -2.78
CA LEU A 65 -4.97 -1.00 -2.63
C LEU A 65 -4.65 0.11 -3.64
N ALA A 66 -3.36 0.46 -3.83
CA ALA A 66 -2.96 1.43 -4.86
C ALA A 66 -3.44 0.98 -6.25
N ASN A 67 -3.17 -0.27 -6.62
CA ASN A 67 -3.63 -0.83 -7.89
C ASN A 67 -5.17 -0.86 -7.99
N ALA A 68 -5.90 -1.13 -6.90
CA ALA A 68 -7.35 -1.06 -6.89
C ALA A 68 -7.83 0.36 -7.23
N GLY A 69 -7.23 1.39 -6.62
CA GLY A 69 -7.47 2.79 -6.95
C GLY A 69 -7.21 3.11 -8.42
N LEU A 70 -6.09 2.65 -8.97
CA LEU A 70 -5.77 2.81 -10.39
C LEU A 70 -6.83 2.13 -11.29
N LYS A 71 -7.26 0.90 -10.96
CA LYS A 71 -8.29 0.21 -11.73
C LYS A 71 -9.65 0.89 -11.64
N ARG A 72 -9.99 1.52 -10.51
CA ARG A 72 -11.21 2.35 -10.38
C ARG A 72 -11.15 3.55 -11.32
N ARG A 73 -10.04 4.31 -11.33
CA ARG A 73 -9.83 5.43 -12.27
C ARG A 73 -9.90 5.01 -13.73
N MET A 74 -9.47 3.79 -14.05
CA MET A 74 -9.56 3.21 -15.39
C MET A 74 -10.97 2.67 -15.76
N GLY A 75 -11.98 2.84 -14.90
CA GLY A 75 -13.33 2.31 -15.15
C GLY A 75 -13.41 0.78 -15.11
N LYS A 76 -12.53 0.11 -14.35
CA LYS A 76 -12.42 -1.36 -14.25
C LYS A 76 -12.84 -1.88 -12.86
N PRO A 77 -14.12 -1.73 -12.45
CA PRO A 77 -14.56 -2.02 -11.07
C PRO A 77 -14.40 -3.51 -10.68
N ARG A 78 -14.57 -4.44 -11.62
CA ARG A 78 -14.33 -5.88 -11.35
C ARG A 78 -12.87 -6.21 -11.08
N ALA A 79 -11.93 -5.47 -11.68
CA ALA A 79 -10.52 -5.65 -11.42
C ALA A 79 -10.15 -5.04 -10.07
N ALA A 80 -10.69 -3.86 -9.75
CA ALA A 80 -10.53 -3.23 -8.46
C ALA A 80 -11.04 -4.11 -7.31
N ALA A 81 -12.25 -4.67 -7.42
CA ALA A 81 -12.82 -5.55 -6.40
C ALA A 81 -11.96 -6.80 -6.11
N ARG A 82 -11.32 -7.36 -7.14
CA ARG A 82 -10.38 -8.47 -6.96
C ARG A 82 -9.12 -8.03 -6.20
N LEU A 83 -8.60 -6.85 -6.51
CA LEU A 83 -7.44 -6.29 -5.82
C LEU A 83 -7.77 -5.94 -4.36
N ASP A 84 -8.97 -5.43 -4.08
CA ASP A 84 -9.43 -5.22 -2.70
C ASP A 84 -9.48 -6.53 -1.90
N ALA A 85 -9.94 -7.63 -2.51
CA ALA A 85 -9.93 -8.94 -1.89
C ALA A 85 -8.50 -9.43 -1.60
N LEU A 86 -7.58 -9.30 -2.56
CA LEU A 86 -6.17 -9.64 -2.35
C LEU A 86 -5.50 -8.77 -1.28
N ALA A 87 -5.84 -7.49 -1.21
CA ALA A 87 -5.38 -6.59 -0.16
C ALA A 87 -5.87 -7.07 1.22
N ALA A 88 -7.14 -7.46 1.34
CA ALA A 88 -7.70 -7.99 2.58
C ALA A 88 -7.04 -9.31 3.00
N GLU A 89 -6.78 -10.23 2.07
CA GLU A 89 -6.04 -11.46 2.34
C GLU A 89 -4.63 -11.19 2.87
N CYS A 90 -3.91 -10.27 2.23
CA CYS A 90 -2.57 -9.87 2.66
C CYS A 90 -2.61 -9.20 4.05
N ALA A 91 -3.57 -8.30 4.30
CA ALA A 91 -3.77 -7.67 5.60
C ALA A 91 -4.05 -8.71 6.69
N GLY A 92 -4.90 -9.71 6.40
CA GLY A 92 -5.17 -10.83 7.31
C GLY A 92 -3.90 -11.58 7.71
N ARG A 93 -2.99 -11.83 6.76
CA ARG A 93 -1.67 -12.45 7.04
C ARG A 93 -0.72 -11.52 7.79
N ALA A 94 -0.75 -10.21 7.51
CA ALA A 94 0.08 -9.24 8.21
C ALA A 94 -0.31 -9.12 9.69
N PHE A 95 -1.61 -9.16 10.00
CA PHE A 95 -2.11 -9.06 11.37
C PHE A 95 -2.16 -10.40 12.11
N ALA A 96 -2.55 -11.51 11.45
CA ALA A 96 -2.49 -12.90 11.95
C ALA A 96 -2.67 -13.10 13.47
N GLY A 97 -3.67 -12.45 14.07
CA GLY A 97 -4.01 -12.58 15.50
C GLY A 97 -3.03 -11.91 16.47
N ARG A 98 -2.13 -11.05 15.99
CA ARG A 98 -1.25 -10.23 16.80
C ARG A 98 -1.78 -8.81 16.86
N ASP A 99 -1.83 -8.27 18.06
CA ASP A 99 -2.19 -6.87 18.27
C ASP A 99 -1.10 -5.92 17.76
N GLY A 100 -1.52 -4.69 17.46
CA GLY A 100 -0.63 -3.60 17.10
C GLY A 100 -0.56 -3.29 15.60
N ALA A 101 0.10 -2.17 15.30
CA ALA A 101 0.33 -1.73 13.94
C ALA A 101 1.43 -2.57 13.27
N VAL A 102 1.36 -2.67 11.94
CA VAL A 102 2.43 -3.21 11.10
C VAL A 102 2.76 -2.18 10.04
N MET A 103 4.04 -1.89 9.85
CA MET A 103 4.56 -0.78 9.05
C MET A 103 3.89 0.56 9.42
N GLY A 104 3.53 0.73 10.69
CA GLY A 104 2.82 1.91 11.19
C GLY A 104 1.37 2.04 10.72
N LEU A 105 0.73 0.94 10.31
CA LEU A 105 -0.70 0.87 10.00
C LEU A 105 -1.40 -0.07 10.97
N SER A 106 -2.37 0.45 11.70
CA SER A 106 -3.34 -0.35 12.45
C SER A 106 -4.39 -0.92 11.49
N PRO A 107 -5.17 -1.94 11.91
CA PRO A 107 -6.31 -2.40 11.12
C PRO A 107 -7.29 -1.27 10.76
N ALA A 108 -7.55 -0.36 11.69
CA ALA A 108 -8.40 0.81 11.46
C ALA A 108 -7.82 1.76 10.41
N ALA A 109 -6.53 2.12 10.53
CA ALA A 109 -5.87 3.03 9.58
C ALA A 109 -5.79 2.43 8.16
N LEU A 110 -5.64 1.10 8.05
CA LEU A 110 -5.67 0.42 6.76
C LEU A 110 -7.08 0.43 6.15
N ASP A 111 -8.11 0.24 6.96
CA ASP A 111 -9.50 0.32 6.49
C ASP A 111 -9.88 1.75 6.06
N GLU A 112 -9.46 2.77 6.82
CA GLU A 112 -9.60 4.18 6.44
C GLU A 112 -8.94 4.47 5.09
N MET A 113 -7.71 3.98 4.87
CA MET A 113 -7.01 4.10 3.58
C MET A 113 -7.83 3.46 2.44
N ARG A 114 -8.35 2.24 2.66
CA ARG A 114 -9.18 1.52 1.68
C ARG A 114 -10.46 2.30 1.36
N GLN A 115 -11.13 2.85 2.37
CA GLN A 115 -12.35 3.65 2.20
C GLN A 115 -12.05 4.94 1.41
N GLY A 116 -10.94 5.62 1.72
CA GLY A 116 -10.49 6.80 1.00
C GLY A 116 -10.30 6.52 -0.50
N ILE A 117 -9.66 5.40 -0.85
CA ILE A 117 -9.47 4.98 -2.24
C ILE A 117 -10.80 4.64 -2.93
N ALA A 118 -11.77 4.08 -2.19
CA ALA A 118 -13.07 3.70 -2.74
C ALA A 118 -13.97 4.92 -3.06
N CYS A 119 -13.79 6.04 -2.36
CA CYS A 119 -14.62 7.25 -2.51
C CYS A 119 -14.21 8.12 -3.72
N VAL A 120 -13.00 7.96 -4.26
CA VAL A 120 -12.50 8.75 -5.42
C VAL A 120 -13.06 8.18 -6.72
N THR A 121 -14.35 8.45 -7.00
CA THR A 121 -15.01 8.01 -8.25
C THR A 121 -15.56 9.13 -9.12
N GLU A 122 -15.47 10.42 -8.75
CA GLU A 122 -16.19 11.48 -9.50
C GLU A 122 -15.47 12.82 -9.79
N ALA A 123 -14.16 12.95 -9.63
CA ALA A 123 -13.48 14.21 -10.00
C ALA A 123 -12.35 13.97 -10.99
N GLU A 124 -12.29 14.82 -12.02
CA GLU A 124 -11.25 14.95 -13.05
C GLU A 124 -11.42 14.10 -14.32
N GLN A 125 -12.49 14.39 -15.05
CA GLN A 125 -12.43 14.51 -16.52
C GLN A 125 -12.90 15.92 -16.88
N VAL A 126 -11.97 16.88 -16.90
CA VAL A 126 -12.13 18.17 -17.58
C VAL A 126 -11.02 18.27 -18.62
#